data_AF-A0A2V6ACX1-F1
#
_entry.id   AF-A0A2V6ACX1-F1
#
_cell.length_a   1.000
_cell.length_b   1.000
_cell.length_c   1.000
_cell.angle_alpha   90.00
_cell.angle_beta   90.00
_cell.angle_gamma   90.00
#
_symmetry.space_group_name_H-M   'P 1'
#
loop_
_entity.id
_entity.type
_entity.pdbx_description
1 polymer ?
#
loop_
_entity_poly.entity_id
_entity_poly.type
_entity_poly.pdbx_seq_one_letter_code
_entity_poly.pdbx_strand_id
1 'polypeptide(L)' 'MSAWAMAVLFRGMNPAETQHLTEAMMNSGRVLKYPKNSPPKIDKHSTGGIGDNVSLVLAPLLACDEAWVPM' A
#
# COMPACT_ATOMS: atom_id res chain seq x y z
N MET A 1 4.79 16.53 14.75
CA MET A 1 4.33 15.87 13.50
C MET A 1 3.33 16.70 12.70
N SER A 2 2.26 17.24 13.31
CA SER A 2 1.24 18.04 12.59
C SER A 2 1.81 19.26 11.84
N ALA A 3 2.70 20.03 12.47
CA ALA A 3 3.34 21.19 11.82
C ALA A 3 4.17 20.80 10.58
N TRP A 4 4.89 19.67 10.63
CA TRP A 4 5.66 19.16 9.50
C TRP A 4 4.75 18.66 8.37
N ALA A 5 3.68 17.93 8.68
CA ALA A 5 2.72 17.47 7.67
C ALA A 5 2.05 18.65 6.94
N MET A 6 1.73 19.73 7.65
CA MET A 6 1.21 20.96 7.04
C MET A 6 2.25 21.64 6.13
N ALA A 7 3.53 21.62 6.51
CA ALA A 7 4.60 22.14 5.65
C ALA A 7 4.73 21.31 4.36
N VAL A 8 4.68 19.98 4.45
CA VAL A 8 4.69 19.08 3.27
C VAL A 8 3.50 19.35 2.36
N LEU A 9 2.30 19.59 2.92
CA LEU A 9 1.13 19.96 2.12
C LEU A 9 1.35 21.24 1.29
N PHE A 10 1.94 22.28 1.88
CA PHE A 10 2.14 23.57 1.21
C PHE A 10 3.38 23.65 0.33
N ARG A 11 4.42 22.85 0.61
CA ARG A 11 5.72 22.93 -0.07
C ARG A 11 6.01 21.72 -0.97
N GLY A 12 5.26 20.64 -0.82
CA GLY A 12 5.49 19.39 -1.51
C GLY A 12 6.76 18.68 -1.02
N MET A 13 7.08 17.59 -1.71
CA MET A 13 8.31 16.82 -1.61
C MET A 13 8.73 16.43 -3.02
N ASN A 14 10.03 16.35 -3.26
CA ASN A 14 10.54 15.78 -4.50
C ASN A 14 10.42 14.23 -4.47
N PRO A 15 10.63 13.54 -5.61
CA PRO A 15 10.52 12.08 -5.67
C PRO A 15 11.47 11.33 -4.72
N ALA A 16 12.71 11.82 -4.55
CA ALA A 16 13.68 11.18 -3.65
C ALA A 16 13.26 11.32 -2.18
N GLU A 17 12.78 12.49 -1.77
CA GLU A 17 12.23 12.71 -0.43
C GLU A 17 11.01 11.82 -0.17
N THR A 18 10.11 11.68 -1.16
CA THR A 18 8.92 10.83 -1.06
C THR A 18 9.31 9.35 -0.91
N GLN A 19 10.31 8.90 -1.66
CA GLN A 19 10.87 7.56 -1.53
C GLN A 19 11.42 7.33 -0.12
N HIS A 20 12.21 8.26 0.42
CA HIS A 20 12.80 8.13 1.75
C HIS A 20 11.73 8.05 2.85
N LEU A 21 10.67 8.85 2.75
CA LEU A 21 9.54 8.77 3.67
C LEU A 21 8.84 7.40 3.58
N THR A 22 8.63 6.91 2.34
CA THR A 22 8.00 5.61 2.10
C THR A 22 8.81 4.46 2.71
N GLU A 23 10.12 4.44 2.48
CA GLU A 23 11.03 3.44 3.04
C GLU A 23 11.11 3.51 4.57
N ALA A 24 11.17 4.72 5.14
CA ALA A 24 11.18 4.90 6.58
C ALA A 24 9.90 4.35 7.23
N MET A 25 8.73 4.60 6.62
CA MET A 25 7.45 4.06 7.09
C MET A 25 7.39 2.54 6.95
N MET A 26 7.76 1.99 5.79
CA MET A 26 7.79 0.54 5.53
C MET A 26 8.67 -0.20 6.55
N ASN A 27 9.84 0.36 6.88
CA ASN A 27 10.82 -0.25 7.79
C ASN A 27 10.56 0.05 9.28
N SER A 28 9.55 0.87 9.62
CA SER A 28 9.20 1.16 11.02
C SER A 28 8.49 0.00 11.73
N GLY A 29 8.01 -0.99 10.96
CA GLY A 29 7.25 -2.14 11.44
C GLY A 29 7.85 -3.48 11.00
N ARG A 30 6.97 -4.45 10.70
CA ARG A 30 7.36 -5.77 10.22
C ARG A 30 7.13 -5.88 8.72
N VAL A 31 8.12 -6.39 8.01
CA VAL A 31 8.00 -6.73 6.59
C VAL A 31 7.58 -8.19 6.45
N LEU A 32 6.46 -8.43 5.76
CA LEU A 32 5.94 -9.78 5.52
C LEU A 32 6.91 -10.58 4.65
N LYS A 33 7.16 -11.84 5.05
CA LYS A 33 7.98 -12.80 4.30
C LYS A 33 7.12 -13.99 3.91
N TYR A 34 7.24 -14.43 2.67
CA TYR A 34 6.44 -15.52 2.12
C TYR A 34 7.34 -16.71 1.72
N PRO A 35 6.82 -17.96 1.76
CA PRO A 35 7.52 -19.12 1.26
C PRO A 35 7.90 -18.97 -0.23
N LYS A 36 9.02 -19.57 -0.63
CA LYS A 36 9.54 -19.48 -2.02
C LYS A 36 8.53 -19.95 -3.08
N ASN A 37 7.71 -20.95 -2.74
CA ASN A 37 6.71 -21.54 -3.63
C ASN A 37 5.29 -21.06 -3.30
N SER A 38 5.14 -19.93 -2.61
CA SER A 38 3.80 -19.38 -2.39
C SER A 38 3.21 -18.92 -3.73
N PRO A 39 1.88 -18.90 -3.86
CA PRO A 39 1.23 -18.30 -5.01
C PRO A 39 1.61 -16.82 -5.22
N PRO A 40 1.24 -16.21 -6.37
CA PRO A 40 1.46 -14.79 -6.62
C PRO A 40 0.86 -13.92 -5.51
N LYS A 41 1.60 -12.91 -5.04
CA LYS A 41 1.07 -11.91 -4.10
C LYS A 41 0.69 -10.69 -4.92
N ILE A 42 -0.58 -10.33 -4.92
CA ILE A 42 -1.12 -9.22 -5.71
C ILE A 42 -1.88 -8.31 -4.75
N ASP A 43 -1.78 -7.01 -5.00
CA ASP A 43 -2.55 -6.02 -4.26
C ASP A 43 -3.12 -4.98 -5.24
N LYS A 44 -4.25 -4.39 -4.87
CA LYS A 44 -4.86 -3.25 -5.53
C LYS A 44 -5.23 -2.24 -4.47
N HIS A 45 -4.76 -1.01 -4.66
CA HIS A 45 -5.10 0.12 -3.82
C HIS A 45 -5.89 1.17 -4.61
N SER A 46 -6.90 1.79 -3.97
CA SER A 46 -7.60 2.96 -4.51
C SER A 46 -7.09 4.22 -3.82
N THR A 47 -6.96 5.33 -4.53
CA THR A 47 -6.73 6.64 -3.87
C THR A 47 -7.98 7.17 -3.16
N GLY A 48 -9.15 6.57 -3.42
CA GLY A 48 -10.44 6.92 -2.84
C GLY A 48 -11.48 7.34 -3.88
N GLY A 49 -12.74 6.98 -3.64
CA GLY A 49 -13.89 7.32 -4.50
C GLY A 49 -15.21 7.04 -3.80
N ILE A 50 -16.25 7.83 -4.08
CA ILE A 50 -17.58 7.64 -3.47
C ILE A 50 -18.17 6.31 -3.95
N GLY A 51 -18.49 5.42 -2.99
CA GLY A 51 -19.05 4.10 -3.28
C GLY A 51 -18.03 3.09 -3.82
N ASP A 52 -16.72 3.34 -3.71
CA ASP A 52 -15.68 2.40 -4.15
C ASP A 52 -15.59 1.20 -3.20
N ASN A 53 -16.38 0.16 -3.49
CA ASN A 53 -16.37 -1.13 -2.80
C ASN A 53 -15.55 -2.18 -3.56
N VAL A 54 -14.71 -1.79 -4.54
CA VAL A 54 -14.00 -2.73 -5.42
C VAL A 54 -13.14 -3.70 -4.62
N SER A 55 -12.41 -3.23 -3.61
CA SER A 55 -11.51 -4.09 -2.81
C SER A 55 -12.25 -5.23 -2.12
N LEU A 56 -13.46 -5.00 -1.61
CA LEU A 56 -14.27 -6.03 -0.94
C LEU A 56 -14.65 -7.18 -1.87
N VAL A 57 -14.86 -6.91 -3.16
CA VAL A 57 -15.23 -7.90 -4.17
C VAL A 57 -14.00 -8.51 -4.83
N LEU A 58 -12.99 -7.68 -5.13
CA LEU A 58 -11.82 -8.09 -5.91
C LEU A 58 -10.89 -9.03 -5.13
N ALA A 59 -10.70 -8.78 -3.83
CA ALA A 59 -9.83 -9.62 -3.01
C ALA A 59 -10.26 -11.10 -3.00
N PRO A 60 -11.53 -11.47 -2.69
CA PRO A 60 -11.95 -12.86 -2.75
C PRO A 60 -12.01 -13.41 -4.19
N LEU A 61 -12.32 -12.57 -5.19
CA LEU A 61 -12.32 -13.00 -6.59
C LEU A 61 -10.94 -13.48 -7.05
N LEU A 62 -9.89 -12.69 -6.79
CA LEU A 62 -8.52 -13.07 -7.11
C LEU A 62 -8.04 -14.27 -6.29
N ALA A 63 -8.53 -14.44 -5.07
CA ALA A 63 -8.22 -15.61 -4.25
C ALA A 63 -8.78 -16.92 -4.85
N CYS A 64 -9.92 -16.87 -5.55
CA CYS A 64 -10.46 -18.01 -6.30
C CYS A 64 -9.57 -18.40 -7.49
N ASP A 65 -8.83 -17.44 -8.06
CA ASP A 65 -7.88 -17.64 -9.16
C ASP A 65 -6.45 -17.94 -8.64
N GLU A 66 -6.36 -18.53 -7.45
CA GLU A 66 -5.11 -18.96 -6.79
C GLU A 66 -4.11 -17.84 -6.47
N ALA A 67 -4.53 -16.56 -6.42
CA ALA A 67 -3.67 -15.48 -5.95
C ALA A 67 -3.77 -15.27 -4.43
N TRP A 68 -2.68 -14.82 -3.80
CA TRP A 68 -2.70 -14.32 -2.43
C TRP A 68 -2.88 -12.80 -2.45
N VAL A 69 -3.88 -12.30 -1.72
CA VAL A 69 -4.18 -10.87 -1.61
C VAL A 69 -4.00 -10.40 -0.16
N PRO A 70 -2.76 -10.13 0.29
CA PRO A 70 -2.46 -9.68 1.65
C PRO A 70 -2.67 -8.17 1.81
N MET A 71 -3.91 -7.72 1.58
CA MET A 71 -4.34 -6.32 1.72
C MET A 71 -4.43 -5.88 3.18
#